data_AF-A0A3L6ZNC8-F1
#
_entry.id   AF-A0A3L6ZNC8-F1
#
_cell.length_a   1.000
_cell.length_b   1.000
_cell.length_c   1.000
_cell.angle_alpha   90.00
_cell.angle_beta   90.00
_cell.angle_gamma   90.00
#
_symmetry.space_group_name_H-M   'P 1'
#
loop_
_entity.id
_entity.type
_entity.pdbx_description
1 polymer ?
#
loop_
_entity_poly.entity_id
_entity_poly.type
_entity_poly.pdbx_seq_one_letter_code
_entity_poly.pdbx_strand_id
1 'polypeptide(L)'
;MTISARNWAWEAQQIREASGEWRPMKAGEKLTLLCLAEFENAEEGFAYPSHQTIANWTCQSIRTVQNHLGALENLHLFSVEKRRSSRGRWLRNVYVLNVPASYRETDPEWKRWN
;
A
#
# COMPACT_ATOMS: atom_id res chain seq x y z
N MET A 1 4.80 12.49 -5.09
CA MET A 1 3.63 11.69 -4.72
C MET A 1 2.92 11.30 -6.01
N THR A 2 2.50 10.05 -6.17
CA THR A 2 1.98 9.55 -7.45
C THR A 2 0.45 9.70 -7.52
N ILE A 3 -0.05 10.12 -8.68
CA ILE A 3 -1.48 10.11 -8.97
C ILE A 3 -1.91 8.70 -9.39
N SER A 4 -1.03 7.94 -10.06
CA SER A 4 -1.29 6.56 -10.48
C SER A 4 -1.68 5.65 -9.33
N ALA A 5 -0.96 5.69 -8.20
CA ALA A 5 -1.24 4.80 -7.09
C ALA A 5 -2.58 5.11 -6.44
N ARG A 6 -2.93 6.39 -6.30
CA ARG A 6 -4.23 6.80 -5.74
C ARG A 6 -5.38 6.38 -6.63
N ASN A 7 -5.29 6.61 -7.94
CA ASN A 7 -6.35 6.23 -8.89
C ASN A 7 -6.58 4.72 -8.88
N TRP A 8 -5.49 3.95 -8.98
CA TRP A 8 -5.56 2.50 -8.86
C TRP A 8 -6.15 2.06 -7.50
N ALA A 9 -5.72 2.66 -6.40
CA ALA A 9 -6.24 2.34 -5.08
C ALA A 9 -7.74 2.68 -4.96
N TRP A 10 -8.25 3.70 -5.63
CA TRP A 10 -9.69 4.02 -5.72
C TRP A 10 -10.47 3.03 -6.58
N GLU A 11 -9.87 2.48 -7.62
CA GLU A 11 -10.50 1.48 -8.50
C GLU A 11 -10.48 0.05 -7.93
N ALA A 12 -9.55 -0.26 -7.01
CA ALA A 12 -9.52 -1.55 -6.33
C ALA A 12 -10.75 -1.76 -5.41
N GLN A 13 -11.77 -2.49 -5.88
CA GLN A 13 -13.04 -2.67 -5.16
C GLN A 13 -13.25 -4.07 -4.57
N GLN A 14 -12.57 -5.07 -5.13
CA GLN A 14 -12.75 -6.46 -4.74
C GLN A 14 -11.41 -7.10 -4.42
N ILE A 15 -11.46 -8.12 -3.57
CA ILE A 15 -10.31 -8.89 -3.18
C ILE A 15 -10.62 -10.38 -3.18
N ARG A 16 -9.61 -11.20 -3.50
CA ARG A 16 -9.73 -12.64 -3.65
C ARG A 16 -9.30 -13.40 -2.40
N GLU A 17 -10.24 -13.92 -1.63
CA GLU A 17 -9.90 -14.62 -0.38
C GLU A 17 -9.06 -15.89 -0.61
N ALA A 18 -8.49 -16.43 0.48
CA ALA A 18 -7.72 -17.66 0.46
C ALA A 18 -8.54 -18.87 -0.05
N SER A 19 -9.87 -18.84 0.07
CA SER A 19 -10.80 -19.82 -0.52
C SER A 19 -10.84 -19.78 -2.06
N GLY A 20 -10.31 -18.72 -2.67
CA GLY A 20 -10.36 -18.46 -4.10
C GLY A 20 -11.56 -17.60 -4.54
N GLU A 21 -12.50 -17.31 -3.64
CA GLU A 21 -13.68 -16.49 -3.90
C GLU A 21 -13.37 -15.00 -3.89
N TRP A 22 -14.09 -14.24 -4.72
CA TRP A 22 -14.04 -12.78 -4.70
C TRP A 22 -15.03 -12.22 -3.71
N ARG A 23 -14.58 -11.24 -2.91
CA ARG A 23 -15.47 -10.44 -2.07
C ARG A 23 -15.22 -8.95 -2.23
N PRO A 24 -16.21 -8.11 -1.91
CA PRO A 24 -15.99 -6.67 -1.76
C PRO A 24 -14.90 -6.38 -0.71
N MET A 25 -14.08 -5.39 -1.00
CA MET A 25 -13.11 -4.85 -0.06
C MET A 25 -13.85 -4.15 1.09
N LYS A 26 -13.42 -4.38 2.32
CA LYS A 26 -14.00 -3.70 3.49
C LYS A 26 -13.52 -2.25 3.51
N ALA A 27 -14.34 -1.35 4.06
CA ALA A 27 -13.99 0.07 4.15
C ALA A 27 -12.63 0.31 4.84
N GLY A 28 -12.31 -0.42 5.92
CA GLY A 28 -11.03 -0.29 6.61
C GLY A 28 -9.81 -0.75 5.80
N GLU A 29 -9.98 -1.79 4.97
CA GLU A 29 -8.97 -2.28 4.02
C GLU A 29 -8.75 -1.23 2.93
N LYS A 30 -9.83 -0.68 2.37
CA LYS A 30 -9.80 0.38 1.36
C LYS A 30 -9.09 1.64 1.87
N LEU A 31 -9.44 2.10 3.06
CA LEU A 31 -8.81 3.26 3.70
C LEU A 31 -7.32 3.02 3.95
N THR A 32 -6.94 1.80 4.33
CA THR A 32 -5.54 1.41 4.51
C THR A 32 -4.77 1.46 3.20
N LEU A 33 -5.33 0.90 2.10
CA LEU A 33 -4.71 0.93 0.78
C LEU A 33 -4.57 2.37 0.26
N LEU A 34 -5.62 3.18 0.39
CA LEU A 34 -5.58 4.60 0.01
C LEU A 34 -4.53 5.37 0.81
N CYS A 35 -4.38 5.07 2.10
CA CYS A 35 -3.33 5.64 2.93
C CYS A 35 -1.93 5.23 2.42
N LEU A 36 -1.70 3.97 2.07
CA LEU A 36 -0.41 3.57 1.49
C LEU A 36 -0.14 4.29 0.16
N ALA A 37 -1.14 4.40 -0.71
CA ALA A 37 -1.03 5.14 -1.98
C ALA A 37 -0.72 6.63 -1.77
N GLU A 38 -1.30 7.25 -0.74
CA GLU A 38 -1.03 8.63 -0.35
C GLU A 38 0.44 8.84 0.04
N PHE A 39 1.02 7.87 0.77
CA PHE A 39 2.40 7.93 1.25
C PHE A 39 3.42 7.42 0.22
N GLU A 40 3.02 7.07 -1.00
CA GLU A 40 3.96 6.58 -2.01
C GLU A 40 4.89 7.71 -2.50
N ASN A 41 6.19 7.46 -2.35
CA ASN A 41 7.23 8.28 -2.92
C ASN A 41 7.54 7.79 -4.34
N ALA A 42 7.37 8.68 -5.33
CA ALA A 42 7.65 8.37 -6.74
C ALA A 42 9.15 8.16 -6.99
N GLU A 43 10.01 8.91 -6.30
CA GLU A 43 11.48 8.82 -6.45
C GLU A 43 12.00 7.48 -5.89
N GLU A 44 11.48 7.04 -4.76
CA GLU A 44 11.93 5.82 -4.09
C GLU A 44 11.16 4.57 -4.53
N GLY A 45 9.96 4.72 -5.11
CA GLY A 45 9.12 3.63 -5.58
C GLY A 45 8.33 2.90 -4.49
N PHE A 46 8.29 3.42 -3.26
CA PHE A 46 7.60 2.77 -2.13
C PHE A 46 7.01 3.78 -1.13
N ALA A 47 6.10 3.29 -0.28
CA ALA A 47 5.58 4.00 0.87
C ALA A 47 6.20 3.46 2.17
N TYR A 48 6.35 4.29 3.20
CA TYR A 48 6.92 3.88 4.50
C TYR A 48 6.22 4.45 5.75
N PRO A 49 4.87 4.58 5.77
CA PRO A 49 4.17 5.01 6.97
C PRO A 49 4.28 3.95 8.07
N SER A 50 4.39 4.38 9.33
CA SER A 50 4.32 3.45 10.46
C SER A 50 2.89 2.93 10.65
N HIS A 51 2.71 1.78 11.30
CA HIS A 51 1.36 1.31 11.64
C HIS A 51 0.58 2.35 12.47
N GLN A 52 1.26 3.11 13.34
CA GLN A 52 0.64 4.21 14.09
C GLN A 52 0.17 5.34 13.16
N THR A 53 0.97 5.68 12.14
CA THR A 53 0.60 6.70 11.14
C THR A 53 -0.65 6.28 10.39
N ILE A 54 -0.68 5.03 9.90
CA ILE A 54 -1.85 4.48 9.19
C ILE A 54 -3.08 4.47 10.11
N ALA A 55 -2.91 4.01 11.35
CA ALA A 55 -3.98 3.98 12.35
C ALA A 55 -4.58 5.37 12.59
N ASN A 56 -3.75 6.39 12.77
CA ASN A 56 -4.19 7.77 12.98
C ASN A 56 -4.93 8.32 11.76
N TRP A 57 -4.36 8.16 10.56
CA TRP A 57 -4.94 8.69 9.32
C TRP A 57 -6.25 8.02 8.94
N THR A 58 -6.40 6.74 9.27
CA THR A 58 -7.59 5.96 8.92
C THR A 58 -8.61 5.87 10.05
N CYS A 59 -8.32 6.47 11.22
CA CYS A 59 -9.12 6.39 12.44
C CYS A 59 -9.40 4.95 12.90
N GLN A 60 -8.38 4.09 12.84
CA GLN A 60 -8.47 2.68 13.20
C GLN A 60 -7.50 2.32 14.33
N SER A 61 -7.72 1.18 14.99
CA SER A 61 -6.72 0.65 15.93
C SER A 61 -5.51 0.08 15.17
N ILE A 62 -4.33 0.08 15.80
CA ILE A 62 -3.12 -0.56 15.23
C ILE A 62 -3.37 -2.03 14.90
N ARG A 63 -4.09 -2.75 15.77
CA ARG A 63 -4.43 -4.16 15.54
C ARG A 63 -5.28 -4.34 14.29
N THR A 64 -6.27 -3.46 14.08
CA THR A 64 -7.11 -3.46 12.88
C THR A 64 -6.27 -3.18 11.63
N VAL A 65 -5.39 -2.19 11.69
CA VAL A 65 -4.45 -1.87 10.60
C VAL A 65 -3.57 -3.07 10.25
N GLN A 66 -2.99 -3.75 11.24
CA GLN A 66 -2.17 -4.94 11.00
C GLN A 66 -2.95 -6.06 10.30
N ASN A 67 -4.21 -6.29 10.73
CA ASN A 67 -5.08 -7.27 10.08
C ASN A 67 -5.38 -6.88 8.62
N HIS A 68 -5.66 -5.60 8.36
CA HIS A 68 -5.91 -5.11 6.99
C HIS A 68 -4.66 -5.17 6.12
N LEU A 69 -3.50 -4.80 6.64
CA LEU A 69 -2.22 -4.95 5.93
C LEU A 69 -1.97 -6.41 5.55
N GLY A 70 -2.15 -7.34 6.49
CA GLY A 70 -1.99 -8.77 6.20
C GLY A 70 -2.99 -9.29 5.16
N ALA A 71 -4.25 -8.84 5.22
CA ALA A 71 -5.23 -9.18 4.20
C ALA A 71 -4.79 -8.67 2.82
N LEU A 72 -4.47 -7.37 2.70
CA LEU A 72 -4.06 -6.72 1.44
C LEU A 72 -2.74 -7.27 0.87
N GLU A 73 -1.78 -7.62 1.71
CA GLU A 73 -0.50 -8.24 1.30
C GLU A 73 -0.72 -9.66 0.74
N ASN A 74 -1.53 -10.49 1.41
CA ASN A 74 -1.88 -11.83 0.92
C ASN A 74 -2.55 -11.83 -0.46
N LEU A 75 -3.05 -10.66 -0.88
CA LEU A 75 -3.74 -10.44 -2.14
C LEU A 75 -2.86 -9.80 -3.21
N HIS A 76 -1.58 -9.61 -2.91
CA HIS A 76 -0.62 -8.98 -3.80
C HIS A 76 -1.02 -7.57 -4.25
N LEU A 77 -1.72 -6.81 -3.42
CA LEU A 77 -1.91 -5.37 -3.68
C LEU A 77 -0.63 -4.59 -3.37
N PHE A 78 0.18 -5.07 -2.44
CA PHE A 78 1.54 -4.59 -2.21
C PHE A 78 2.38 -5.72 -1.63
N SER A 79 3.69 -5.51 -1.57
CA SER A 79 4.62 -6.31 -0.78
C SER A 79 5.21 -5.51 0.37
N VAL A 80 5.47 -6.16 1.51
CA VAL A 80 6.22 -5.56 2.62
C VAL A 80 7.68 -5.98 2.53
N GLU A 81 8.58 -5.01 2.36
CA GLU A 81 10.00 -5.26 2.50
C GLU A 81 10.51 -4.77 3.86
N LYS A 82 11.16 -5.68 4.59
CA LYS A 82 11.85 -5.34 5.85
C LYS A 82 13.26 -4.90 5.52
N ARG A 83 13.53 -3.60 5.58
CA ARG A 83 14.89 -3.09 5.36
C ARG A 83 15.73 -3.22 6.63
N ARG A 84 17.00 -3.58 6.47
CA ARG A 84 18.03 -3.46 7.53
C ARG A 84 18.94 -2.29 7.20
N SER A 85 19.31 -1.51 8.20
CA SER A 85 20.35 -0.50 8.05
C SER A 85 21.72 -1.16 7.91
N SER A 86 22.70 -0.41 7.37
CA SER A 86 24.10 -0.82 7.32
C SER A 86 24.71 -1.17 8.68
N ARG A 87 24.07 -0.74 9.78
CA ARG A 87 24.45 -1.04 11.17
C ARG A 87 23.61 -2.15 11.80
N GLY A 88 22.88 -2.93 11.00
CA GLY A 88 22.10 -4.09 11.45
C GLY A 88 20.78 -3.77 12.17
N ARG A 89 20.37 -2.49 12.24
CA ARG A 89 19.06 -2.13 12.82
C ARG A 89 17.94 -2.39 11.81
N TRP A 90 16.84 -2.96 12.27
CA TRP A 90 15.62 -3.01 11.46
C TRP A 90 15.10 -1.59 11.22
N LEU A 91 14.93 -1.26 9.94
CA LEU A 91 14.28 -0.03 9.50
C LEU A 91 12.76 -0.25 9.46
N ARG A 92 12.03 0.84 9.21
CA ARG A 92 10.58 0.79 9.04
C ARG A 92 10.22 -0.17 7.90
N ASN A 93 9.06 -0.80 8.01
CA ASN A 93 8.45 -1.51 6.89
C ASN A 93 8.34 -0.53 5.71
N VAL A 94 8.75 -0.98 4.53
CA VAL A 94 8.42 -0.29 3.28
C VAL A 94 7.39 -1.12 2.54
N TYR A 95 6.45 -0.44 1.89
CA TYR A 95 5.34 -1.02 1.16
C TYR A 95 5.53 -0.67 -0.31
N VAL A 96 5.74 -1.68 -1.14
CA VAL A 96 5.86 -1.52 -2.59
C VAL A 96 4.49 -1.83 -3.20
N LEU A 97 3.82 -0.81 -3.73
CA LEU A 97 2.47 -0.95 -4.27
C LEU A 97 2.52 -1.61 -5.66
N ASN A 98 1.71 -2.65 -5.85
CA ASN A 98 1.58 -3.36 -7.13
C ASN A 98 0.59 -2.65 -8.06
N VAL A 99 0.89 -1.37 -8.34
CA VAL A 99 0.11 -0.53 -9.26
C VAL A 99 0.31 -1.05 -10.69
N PRO A 100 -0.75 -1.36 -11.45
CA PRO A 100 -0.62 -1.81 -12.83
C PRO A 100 0.07 -0.79 -13.74
N ALA A 101 0.83 -1.28 -14.72
CA ALA A 101 1.58 -0.45 -15.67
C ALA A 101 0.69 0.58 -16.39
N SER A 102 -0.56 0.22 -16.70
CA SER A 102 -1.54 1.12 -17.32
C SER A 102 -1.77 2.42 -16.54
N TYR A 103 -1.65 2.42 -15.21
CA TYR A 103 -1.71 3.66 -14.43
C TYR A 103 -0.35 4.37 -14.43
N ARG A 104 0.75 3.63 -14.28
CA ARG A 104 2.12 4.17 -14.21
C ARG A 104 2.54 4.90 -15.48
N GLU A 105 2.20 4.36 -16.65
CA GLU A 105 2.56 4.92 -17.96
C GLU A 105 1.93 6.29 -18.23
N THR A 106 0.86 6.62 -17.51
CA THR A 106 0.12 7.88 -17.60
C THR A 106 0.50 8.89 -16.53
N ASP A 107 1.34 8.52 -15.54
CA ASP A 107 1.74 9.39 -14.44
C ASP A 107 3.10 10.04 -14.74
N PRO A 108 3.16 11.36 -15.03
CA PRO A 108 4.40 12.04 -15.35
C PRO A 108 5.39 12.06 -14.18
N GLU A 109 4.89 12.12 -12.95
CA GLU A 109 5.73 12.15 -11.75
C GLU A 109 6.38 10.78 -11.52
N TRP A 110 5.64 9.69 -11.76
CA TRP A 110 6.22 8.34 -11.71
C TRP A 110 7.33 8.16 -12.77
N LYS A 111 7.03 8.52 -14.02
CA LYS A 111 7.96 8.37 -15.16
C LYS A 111 9.21 9.22 -15.06
N ARG A 112 9.16 10.29 -14.27
CA ARG A 112 10.32 11.14 -14.01
C ARG A 112 11.42 10.37 -13.26
N TRP A 113 11.04 9.37 -12.46
CA TRP A 113 11.93 8.68 -11.55
C TRP A 113 12.11 7.18 -11.84
N ASN A 114 11.19 6.55 -12.58
CA ASN A 114 11.18 5.12 -12.91
C ASN A 114 10.81 4.88 -14.38
#